data_AF-A0A936NAV3-F1
#
_entry.id   AF-A0A936NAV3-F1
#
_cell.length_a   1.000
_cell.length_b   1.000
_cell.length_c   1.000
_cell.angle_alpha   90.00
_cell.angle_beta   90.00
_cell.angle_gamma   90.00
#
_symmetry.space_group_name_H-M   'P 1'
#
loop_
_entity.id
_entity.type
_entity.pdbx_description
1 polymer ?
#
loop_
_entity_poly.entity_id
_entity_poly.type
_entity_poly.pdbx_seq_one_letter_code
_entity_poly.pdbx_strand_id
1 'polypeptide(L)'
;MTRSGRTAKPEAAKFEIPSAEEALARLDMPLAEAMRTQRAVRRLHLDPVSHDVLLPLLELSLKAPTSSNSQDWSYLVVEDPEQKERLAKLYRPLFSAFDPVVTRLARGDGQALRQMAPGRWQAKHFAELPVFVIPCYRRSLKHRPVGRPQIAVSSFYGSVFPAVQNLLLECRAVGLGASIQTLPIWHIPSARRILGLPRKVNPVCIIPIGWPRGRYGPTTRRPIGEVVHLDRYGNQPFLHQQEDTE
;
A
#
# COMPACT_ATOMS: atom_id res chain seq x y z
N MET A 1 -39.28 -41.30 13.81
CA MET A 1 -38.71 -40.34 12.83
C MET A 1 -37.95 -39.27 13.61
N THR A 2 -36.66 -39.51 13.85
CA THR A 2 -35.76 -38.65 14.63
C THR A 2 -35.17 -37.56 13.72
N ARG A 3 -35.38 -36.30 14.10
CA ARG A 3 -34.84 -35.11 13.42
C ARG A 3 -33.32 -35.09 13.55
N SER A 4 -32.64 -35.14 12.41
CA SER A 4 -31.19 -34.94 12.28
C SER A 4 -30.80 -33.53 12.75
N GLY A 5 -29.96 -33.49 13.80
CA GLY A 5 -29.38 -32.27 14.33
C GLY A 5 -28.35 -31.70 13.38
N ARG A 6 -28.66 -30.53 12.79
CA ARG A 6 -27.66 -29.69 12.14
C ARG A 6 -26.70 -29.15 13.20
N THR A 7 -25.50 -29.71 13.25
CA THR A 7 -24.39 -29.14 14.03
C THR A 7 -24.10 -27.73 13.53
N ALA A 8 -24.26 -26.73 14.40
CA ALA A 8 -23.88 -25.35 14.14
C ALA A 8 -22.40 -25.31 13.74
N LYS A 9 -22.10 -24.56 12.68
CA LYS A 9 -20.73 -24.30 12.23
C LYS A 9 -20.00 -23.60 13.39
N PRO A 10 -18.78 -24.02 13.79
CA PRO A 10 -18.06 -23.36 14.88
C PRO A 10 -17.90 -21.88 14.54
N GLU A 11 -18.25 -21.03 15.50
CA GLU A 11 -18.08 -19.59 15.42
C GLU A 11 -16.60 -19.31 15.14
N ALA A 12 -16.32 -18.55 14.07
CA ALA A 12 -14.93 -18.29 13.68
C ALA A 12 -14.23 -17.58 14.84
N ALA A 13 -13.12 -18.16 15.34
CA ALA A 13 -12.35 -17.58 16.43
C ALA A 13 -12.07 -16.10 16.15
N LYS A 14 -12.39 -15.26 17.14
CA LYS A 14 -12.17 -13.80 17.06
C LYS A 14 -10.68 -13.56 16.91
N PHE A 15 -10.29 -12.72 15.94
CA PHE A 15 -8.89 -12.34 15.77
C PHE A 15 -8.45 -11.50 16.97
N GLU A 16 -7.36 -11.90 17.63
CA GLU A 16 -6.76 -11.16 18.73
C GLU A 16 -5.67 -10.24 18.19
N ILE A 17 -5.78 -8.96 18.54
CA ILE A 17 -4.81 -7.94 18.17
C ILE A 17 -3.61 -8.07 19.11
N PRO A 18 -2.38 -8.24 18.59
CA PRO A 18 -1.20 -8.30 19.44
C PRO A 18 -0.97 -6.97 20.17
N SER A 19 -0.29 -7.03 21.30
CA SER A 19 0.16 -5.82 21.99
C SER A 19 1.16 -5.03 21.13
N ALA A 20 1.39 -3.76 21.44
CA ALA A 20 2.36 -2.96 20.72
C ALA A 20 3.79 -3.53 20.83
N GLU A 21 4.15 -4.01 22.02
CA GLU A 21 5.44 -4.66 22.28
C GLU A 21 5.60 -5.94 21.43
N GLU A 22 4.59 -6.80 21.41
CA GLU A 22 4.59 -8.04 20.60
C GLU A 22 4.68 -7.75 19.10
N ALA A 23 4.01 -6.69 18.64
CA ALA A 23 4.06 -6.28 17.24
C ALA A 23 5.44 -5.74 16.86
N LEU A 24 6.00 -4.83 17.67
CA LEU A 24 7.29 -4.18 17.43
C LEU A 24 8.47 -5.15 17.57
N ALA A 25 8.37 -6.16 18.44
CA ALA A 25 9.39 -7.20 18.56
C ALA A 25 9.69 -7.90 17.22
N ARG A 26 8.70 -7.98 16.32
CA ARG A 26 8.81 -8.62 15.00
C ARG A 26 9.55 -7.77 13.96
N LEU A 27 10.01 -6.56 14.31
CA LEU A 27 10.87 -5.75 13.45
C LEU A 27 12.25 -6.41 13.20
N ASP A 28 12.60 -7.44 13.98
CA ASP A 28 13.77 -8.29 13.78
C ASP A 28 13.68 -9.21 12.54
N MET A 29 12.53 -9.22 11.84
CA MET A 29 12.34 -9.95 10.59
C MET A 29 13.51 -9.72 9.63
N PRO A 30 14.15 -10.78 9.09
CA PRO A 30 15.21 -10.62 8.11
C PRO A 30 14.76 -9.78 6.92
N LEU A 31 15.54 -8.76 6.54
CA LEU A 31 15.19 -7.83 5.46
C LEU A 31 14.79 -8.56 4.17
N ALA A 32 15.52 -9.61 3.81
CA ALA A 32 15.22 -10.40 2.63
C ALA A 32 13.86 -11.12 2.71
N GLU A 33 13.44 -11.56 3.91
CA GLU A 33 12.11 -12.13 4.11
C GLU A 33 11.03 -11.06 3.95
N ALA A 34 11.21 -9.89 4.58
CA ALA A 34 10.30 -8.77 4.44
C ALA A 34 10.11 -8.41 2.96
N MET A 35 11.20 -8.26 2.20
CA MET A 35 11.15 -7.94 0.76
C MET A 35 10.48 -9.02 -0.09
N ARG A 36 10.74 -10.30 0.17
CA ARG A 36 10.16 -11.42 -0.62
C ARG A 36 8.66 -11.59 -0.38
N THR A 37 8.19 -11.27 0.82
CA THR A 37 6.84 -11.58 1.26
C THR A 37 5.92 -10.36 1.39
N GLN A 38 6.48 -9.14 1.40
CA GLN A 38 5.69 -7.91 1.34
C GLN A 38 4.84 -7.91 0.06
N ARG A 39 3.55 -7.66 0.25
CA ARG A 39 2.57 -7.58 -0.83
C ARG A 39 1.46 -6.62 -0.45
N ALA A 40 0.70 -6.17 -1.45
CA ALA A 40 -0.51 -5.39 -1.21
C ALA A 40 -1.58 -6.27 -0.54
N VAL A 41 -1.69 -6.16 0.79
CA VAL A 41 -2.76 -6.77 1.57
C VAL A 41 -3.91 -5.78 1.65
N ARG A 42 -5.06 -6.20 1.14
CA ARG A 42 -6.22 -5.33 0.94
C ARG A 42 -7.44 -5.73 1.77
N ARG A 43 -7.47 -6.98 2.25
CA ARG A 43 -8.49 -7.47 3.19
C ARG A 43 -7.96 -7.29 4.60
N LEU A 44 -8.59 -6.41 5.37
CA LEU A 44 -8.14 -6.03 6.70
C LEU A 44 -9.26 -6.28 7.72
N HIS A 45 -8.87 -6.52 8.96
CA HIS A 45 -9.74 -6.35 10.11
C HIS A 45 -10.05 -4.85 10.25
N LEU A 46 -11.21 -4.53 10.81
CA LEU A 46 -11.71 -3.15 10.91
C LEU A 46 -11.40 -2.53 12.28
N ASP A 47 -10.85 -3.34 13.19
CA ASP A 47 -10.40 -2.89 14.49
C ASP A 47 -9.26 -1.85 14.35
N PRO A 48 -9.23 -0.82 15.24
CA PRO A 48 -8.21 0.21 15.20
C PRO A 48 -6.78 -0.33 15.29
N VAL A 49 -5.83 0.42 14.71
CA VAL A 49 -4.39 0.16 14.85
C VAL A 49 -3.86 1.09 15.95
N SER A 50 -3.17 0.55 16.95
CA SER A 50 -2.61 1.37 18.03
C SER A 50 -1.57 2.36 17.48
N HIS A 51 -1.58 3.59 17.99
CA HIS A 51 -0.56 4.59 17.69
C HIS A 51 0.82 4.20 18.23
N ASP A 52 0.87 3.39 19.30
CA ASP A 52 2.10 2.82 19.83
C ASP A 52 2.76 1.84 18.86
N VAL A 53 2.00 1.28 17.92
CA VAL A 53 2.56 0.52 16.78
C VAL A 53 2.82 1.45 15.61
N LEU A 54 1.87 2.33 15.26
CA LEU A 54 1.94 3.12 14.04
C LEU A 54 3.08 4.14 14.05
N LEU A 55 3.27 4.89 15.14
CA LEU A 55 4.24 5.98 15.20
C LEU A 55 5.70 5.50 15.09
N PRO A 56 6.13 4.41 15.76
CA PRO A 56 7.47 3.85 15.54
C PRO A 56 7.76 3.44 14.09
N LEU A 57 6.78 2.89 13.38
CA LEU A 57 6.94 2.58 11.95
C LEU A 57 7.06 3.87 11.13
N LEU A 58 6.20 4.87 11.39
CA LEU A 58 6.32 6.16 10.72
C LEU A 58 7.69 6.79 10.97
N GLU A 59 8.23 6.72 12.19
CA GLU A 59 9.58 7.20 12.51
C GLU A 59 10.68 6.46 11.73
N LEU A 60 10.64 5.12 11.71
CA LEU A 60 11.62 4.32 10.98
C LEU A 60 11.56 4.57 9.47
N SER A 61 10.36 4.79 8.92
CA SER A 61 10.17 5.12 7.52
C SER A 61 10.87 6.41 7.09
N LEU A 62 11.07 7.37 8.02
CA LEU A 62 11.78 8.64 7.77
C LEU A 62 13.29 8.45 7.54
N LYS A 63 13.85 7.26 7.78
CA LYS A 63 15.25 6.93 7.43
C LYS A 63 15.48 6.79 5.92
N ALA A 64 14.43 6.92 5.12
CA ALA A 64 14.53 7.00 3.66
C ALA A 64 15.30 8.24 3.18
N PRO A 65 15.89 8.21 1.96
CA PRO A 65 16.54 9.37 1.37
C PRO A 65 15.53 10.41 0.86
N THR A 66 15.91 11.69 0.88
CA THR A 66 15.18 12.78 0.21
C THR A 66 16.11 13.63 -0.67
N SER A 67 15.56 14.21 -1.73
CA SER A 67 16.31 15.06 -2.65
C SER A 67 16.87 16.29 -1.93
N SER A 68 18.20 16.49 -2.02
CA SER A 68 18.93 17.52 -1.28
C SER A 68 18.71 17.48 0.24
N ASN A 69 18.32 16.33 0.80
CA ASN A 69 17.95 16.16 2.20
C ASN A 69 16.91 17.19 2.70
N SER A 70 15.97 17.60 1.85
CA SER A 70 15.04 18.69 2.20
C SER A 70 14.01 18.31 3.26
N GLN A 71 13.71 17.01 3.41
CA GLN A 71 12.76 16.49 4.41
C GLN A 71 11.41 17.24 4.40
N ASP A 72 10.97 17.69 3.22
CA ASP A 72 9.73 18.44 3.00
C ASP A 72 8.47 17.55 3.03
N TRP A 73 8.62 16.31 3.48
CA TRP A 73 7.56 15.33 3.65
C TRP A 73 6.76 15.54 4.94
N SER A 74 5.55 15.03 4.96
CA SER A 74 4.76 14.84 6.17
C SER A 74 3.82 13.65 5.99
N TYR A 75 3.42 13.03 7.08
CA TYR A 75 2.33 12.06 7.07
C TYR A 75 1.06 12.72 7.61
N LEU A 76 -0.06 12.48 6.94
CA LEU A 76 -1.39 12.74 7.51
C LEU A 76 -2.02 11.39 7.86
N VAL A 77 -2.31 11.18 9.14
CA VAL A 77 -3.03 10.00 9.65
C VAL A 77 -4.52 10.36 9.71
N VAL A 78 -5.36 9.56 9.04
CA VAL A 78 -6.81 9.78 8.97
C VAL A 78 -7.55 8.57 9.51
N GLU A 79 -8.16 8.75 10.67
CA GLU A 79 -9.03 7.77 11.34
C GLU A 79 -10.49 8.22 11.36
N ASP A 80 -10.72 9.53 11.18
CA ASP A 80 -12.03 10.18 11.16
C ASP A 80 -12.96 9.54 10.10
N PRO A 81 -14.06 8.89 10.52
CA PRO A 81 -15.01 8.25 9.61
C PRO A 81 -15.61 9.20 8.58
N GLU A 82 -15.85 10.48 8.94
CA GLU A 82 -16.45 11.45 8.02
C GLU A 82 -15.47 11.78 6.89
N GLN A 83 -14.20 12.04 7.22
CA GLN A 83 -13.16 12.26 6.22
C GLN A 83 -12.97 11.03 5.31
N LYS A 84 -12.95 9.83 5.88
CA LYS A 84 -12.85 8.58 5.11
C LYS A 84 -14.05 8.40 4.16
N GLU A 85 -15.26 8.71 4.60
CA GLU A 85 -16.46 8.65 3.75
C GLU A 85 -16.45 9.71 2.65
N ARG A 86 -15.96 10.92 2.90
CA ARG A 86 -15.79 11.95 1.87
C ARG A 86 -14.77 11.53 0.79
N LEU A 87 -13.67 10.89 1.17
CA LEU A 87 -12.74 10.27 0.22
C LEU A 87 -13.41 9.11 -0.54
N ALA A 88 -14.21 8.28 0.14
CA ALA A 88 -14.94 7.18 -0.49
C ALA A 88 -15.89 7.68 -1.59
N LYS A 89 -16.59 8.80 -1.36
CA LYS A 89 -17.46 9.42 -2.36
C LYS A 89 -16.71 9.91 -3.60
N LEU A 90 -15.45 10.34 -3.47
CA LEU A 90 -14.59 10.69 -4.60
C LEU A 90 -14.10 9.44 -5.37
N TYR A 91 -13.87 8.35 -4.65
CA TYR A 91 -13.27 7.13 -5.15
C TYR A 91 -14.26 6.15 -5.80
N ARG A 92 -15.43 5.90 -5.16
CA ARG A 92 -16.41 4.89 -5.58
C ARG A 92 -16.86 5.04 -7.04
N PRO A 93 -17.24 6.24 -7.55
CA PRO A 93 -17.69 6.38 -8.93
C PRO A 93 -16.61 6.00 -9.95
N LEU A 94 -15.36 6.39 -9.68
CA LEU A 94 -14.23 6.02 -10.54
C LEU A 94 -13.97 4.53 -10.50
N PHE A 95 -13.94 3.93 -9.30
CA PHE A 95 -13.72 2.50 -9.20
C PHE A 95 -14.80 1.71 -9.95
N SER A 96 -16.07 2.10 -9.82
CA SER A 96 -17.19 1.50 -10.56
C SER A 96 -17.08 1.67 -12.08
N ALA A 97 -16.45 2.74 -12.57
CA ALA A 97 -16.19 2.93 -14.00
C ALA A 97 -15.00 2.10 -14.49
N PHE A 98 -13.92 1.99 -13.70
CA PHE A 98 -12.70 1.28 -14.09
C PHE A 98 -12.78 -0.24 -13.91
N ASP A 99 -13.45 -0.76 -12.87
CA ASP A 99 -13.48 -2.19 -12.57
C ASP A 99 -14.03 -3.04 -13.73
N PRO A 100 -15.11 -2.66 -14.44
CA PRO A 100 -15.59 -3.41 -15.61
C PRO A 100 -14.58 -3.45 -16.76
N VAL A 101 -13.84 -2.36 -16.98
CA VAL A 101 -12.81 -2.27 -18.03
C VAL A 101 -11.67 -3.23 -17.70
N VAL A 102 -11.15 -3.18 -16.47
CA VAL A 102 -10.08 -4.07 -16.02
C VAL A 102 -10.54 -5.53 -16.05
N THR A 103 -11.79 -5.80 -15.67
CA THR A 103 -12.37 -7.16 -15.73
C THR A 103 -12.41 -7.68 -17.16
N ARG A 104 -12.78 -6.82 -18.13
CA ARG A 104 -12.81 -7.20 -19.54
C ARG A 104 -11.41 -7.50 -20.08
N LEU A 105 -10.41 -6.71 -19.70
CA LEU A 105 -9.01 -6.92 -20.07
C LEU A 105 -8.42 -8.21 -19.47
N ALA A 106 -8.88 -8.60 -18.28
CA ALA A 106 -8.47 -9.85 -17.62
C ALA A 106 -9.29 -11.08 -18.06
N ARG A 107 -10.18 -10.97 -19.06
CA ARG A 107 -10.95 -12.13 -19.56
C ARG A 107 -9.99 -13.18 -20.13
N GLY A 108 -10.17 -14.43 -19.70
CA GLY A 108 -9.29 -15.54 -20.08
C GLY A 108 -8.13 -15.77 -19.10
N ASP A 109 -7.81 -14.82 -18.22
CA ASP A 109 -6.81 -14.99 -17.16
C ASP A 109 -7.50 -15.18 -15.80
N GLY A 110 -7.73 -16.44 -15.44
CA GLY A 110 -8.31 -16.80 -14.16
C GLY A 110 -7.47 -16.38 -12.95
N GLN A 111 -6.15 -16.23 -13.09
CA GLN A 111 -5.27 -15.77 -12.02
C GLN A 111 -5.43 -14.26 -11.80
N ALA A 112 -5.41 -13.46 -12.86
CA ALA A 112 -5.65 -12.01 -12.78
C ALA A 112 -7.01 -11.71 -12.16
N LEU A 113 -8.07 -12.42 -12.58
CA LEU A 113 -9.41 -12.26 -12.01
C LEU A 113 -9.45 -12.57 -10.51
N ARG A 114 -8.75 -13.61 -10.03
CA ARG A 114 -8.63 -13.91 -8.60
C ARG A 114 -7.90 -12.80 -7.83
N GLN A 115 -6.86 -12.20 -8.43
CA GLN A 115 -6.08 -11.13 -7.81
C GLN A 115 -6.86 -9.81 -7.66
N MET A 116 -7.96 -9.62 -8.41
CA MET A 116 -8.84 -8.46 -8.27
C MET A 116 -9.73 -8.53 -7.03
N ALA A 117 -10.05 -9.72 -6.52
CA ALA A 117 -11.03 -9.89 -5.43
C ALA A 117 -10.66 -9.16 -4.12
N PRO A 118 -9.39 -9.12 -3.67
CA PRO A 118 -8.99 -8.27 -2.54
C PRO A 118 -9.17 -6.77 -2.81
N GLY A 119 -8.92 -6.31 -4.05
CA GLY A 119 -9.12 -4.92 -4.45
C GLY A 119 -10.59 -4.49 -4.39
N ARG A 120 -11.50 -5.32 -4.93
CA ARG A 120 -12.94 -5.09 -4.83
C ARG A 120 -13.46 -5.10 -3.40
N TRP A 121 -12.94 -5.99 -2.56
CA TRP A 121 -13.28 -6.00 -1.13
C TRP A 121 -12.88 -4.69 -0.45
N GLN A 122 -11.65 -4.24 -0.68
CA GLN A 122 -11.15 -2.98 -0.11
C GLN A 122 -11.93 -1.78 -0.63
N ALA A 123 -12.33 -1.82 -1.90
CA ALA A 123 -13.12 -0.75 -2.49
C ALA A 123 -14.50 -0.62 -1.83
N LYS A 124 -15.15 -1.75 -1.56
CA LYS A 124 -16.45 -1.81 -0.88
C LYS A 124 -16.37 -1.29 0.54
N HIS A 125 -15.34 -1.67 1.29
CA HIS A 125 -15.17 -1.32 2.72
C HIS A 125 -14.28 -0.09 2.92
N PHE A 126 -14.03 0.71 1.89
CA PHE A 126 -12.97 1.73 1.90
C PHE A 126 -13.07 2.67 3.11
N ALA A 127 -14.25 3.21 3.40
CA ALA A 127 -14.46 4.13 4.52
C ALA A 127 -14.36 3.45 5.91
N GLU A 128 -14.55 2.14 5.97
CA GLU A 128 -14.54 1.33 7.19
C GLU A 128 -13.12 0.89 7.58
N LEU A 129 -12.13 1.01 6.68
CA LEU A 129 -10.76 0.60 6.95
C LEU A 129 -10.19 1.35 8.16
N PRO A 130 -9.34 0.71 9.01
CA PRO A 130 -8.97 1.26 10.31
C PRO A 130 -8.38 2.67 10.23
N VAL A 131 -7.28 2.80 9.49
CA VAL A 131 -6.52 4.04 9.36
C VAL A 131 -5.99 4.22 7.94
N PHE A 132 -5.96 5.47 7.48
CA PHE A 132 -5.23 5.88 6.30
C PHE A 132 -3.99 6.68 6.70
N VAL A 133 -2.81 6.22 6.28
CA VAL A 133 -1.60 7.03 6.27
C VAL A 133 -1.46 7.65 4.89
N ILE A 134 -1.36 8.97 4.82
CA ILE A 134 -1.27 9.74 3.58
C ILE A 134 0.09 10.46 3.57
N PRO A 135 1.09 9.90 2.89
CA PRO A 135 2.35 10.59 2.63
C PRO A 135 2.07 11.85 1.79
N CYS A 136 2.55 12.97 2.29
CA CYS A 136 2.42 14.29 1.70
C CYS A 136 3.79 14.89 1.47
N TYR A 137 3.88 15.81 0.51
CA TYR A 137 5.12 16.53 0.26
C TYR A 137 4.85 17.99 -0.08
N ARG A 138 5.67 18.87 0.47
CA ARG A 138 5.57 20.31 0.25
C ARG A 138 6.19 20.68 -1.09
N ARG A 139 5.41 21.35 -1.92
CA ARG A 139 5.86 21.95 -3.18
C ARG A 139 6.83 23.08 -2.90
N SER A 140 7.91 23.10 -3.67
CA SER A 140 8.92 24.16 -3.66
C SER A 140 9.30 24.55 -5.08
N LEU A 141 10.21 25.51 -5.23
CA LEU A 141 10.77 25.84 -6.54
C LEU A 141 11.57 24.65 -7.11
N LYS A 142 12.22 23.88 -6.25
CA LYS A 142 13.06 22.72 -6.59
C LYS A 142 12.24 21.45 -6.82
N HIS A 143 11.13 21.27 -6.12
CA HIS A 143 10.33 20.05 -6.15
C HIS A 143 8.87 20.34 -6.52
N ARG A 144 8.38 19.74 -7.61
CA ARG A 144 7.04 19.97 -8.15
C ARG A 144 6.42 18.65 -8.59
N PRO A 145 5.11 18.40 -8.38
CA PRO A 145 4.49 17.13 -8.75
C PRO A 145 4.28 16.93 -10.26
N VAL A 146 4.36 18.00 -11.06
CA VAL A 146 4.15 17.98 -12.52
C VAL A 146 4.98 19.09 -13.19
N GLY A 147 5.17 18.96 -14.50
CA GLY A 147 5.77 19.99 -15.35
C GLY A 147 7.26 19.78 -15.65
N ARG A 148 7.94 20.86 -16.02
CA ARG A 148 9.38 20.89 -16.32
C ARG A 148 10.14 21.77 -15.31
N PRO A 149 11.44 21.51 -15.09
CA PRO A 149 12.22 20.38 -15.64
C PRO A 149 11.86 19.05 -14.97
N GLN A 150 12.06 17.92 -15.67
CA GLN A 150 11.67 16.59 -15.17
C GLN A 150 12.40 16.19 -13.88
N ILE A 151 13.58 16.75 -13.62
CA ILE A 151 14.31 16.57 -12.36
C ILE A 151 13.52 17.06 -11.15
N ALA A 152 12.72 18.12 -11.30
CA ALA A 152 11.88 18.65 -10.21
C ALA A 152 10.72 17.70 -9.87
N VAL A 153 10.20 17.00 -10.88
CA VAL A 153 9.14 15.99 -10.74
C VAL A 153 9.67 14.70 -10.16
N SER A 154 10.79 14.23 -10.70
CA SER A 154 11.47 13.02 -10.22
C SER A 154 11.91 13.19 -8.76
N SER A 155 12.46 14.36 -8.41
CA SER A 155 12.85 14.66 -7.03
C SER A 155 11.67 14.72 -6.07
N PHE A 156 10.51 15.20 -6.52
CA PHE A 156 9.31 15.29 -5.69
C PHE A 156 8.82 13.89 -5.28
N TYR A 157 8.60 12.99 -6.25
CA TYR A 157 8.13 11.63 -5.96
C TYR A 157 9.22 10.72 -5.41
N GLY A 158 10.46 10.89 -5.89
CA GLY A 158 11.63 10.15 -5.43
C GLY A 158 12.01 10.46 -3.98
N SER A 159 11.52 11.56 -3.40
CA SER A 159 11.67 11.83 -1.97
C SER A 159 10.58 11.20 -1.11
N VAL A 160 9.50 10.66 -1.70
CA VAL A 160 8.35 10.14 -0.94
C VAL A 160 8.23 8.63 -1.03
N PHE A 161 8.32 8.06 -2.23
CA PHE A 161 8.14 6.62 -2.41
C PHE A 161 9.17 5.74 -1.69
N PRO A 162 10.43 6.15 -1.46
CA PRO A 162 11.34 5.39 -0.61
C PRO A 162 10.84 5.26 0.84
N ALA A 163 10.31 6.33 1.44
CA ALA A 163 9.73 6.27 2.79
C ALA A 163 8.46 5.41 2.83
N VAL A 164 7.64 5.50 1.78
CA VAL A 164 6.48 4.61 1.60
C VAL A 164 6.92 3.15 1.54
N GLN A 165 8.00 2.84 0.80
CA GLN A 165 8.49 1.46 0.70
C GLN A 165 9.02 0.96 2.05
N ASN A 166 9.74 1.77 2.81
CA ASN A 166 10.17 1.43 4.18
C ASN A 166 8.95 1.08 5.05
N LEU A 167 7.95 1.97 5.09
CA LEU A 167 6.73 1.75 5.87
C LEU A 167 6.01 0.45 5.48
N LEU A 168 5.97 0.09 4.20
CA LEU A 168 5.35 -1.16 3.75
C LEU A 168 6.12 -2.41 4.21
N LEU A 169 7.45 -2.35 4.25
CA LEU A 169 8.30 -3.43 4.74
C LEU A 169 8.17 -3.59 6.25
N GLU A 170 8.13 -2.47 6.98
CA GLU A 170 7.91 -2.43 8.42
C GLU A 170 6.52 -2.96 8.79
N CYS A 171 5.47 -2.53 8.08
CA CYS A 171 4.13 -3.11 8.23
C CYS A 171 4.15 -4.63 8.04
N ARG A 172 4.86 -5.11 7.00
CA ARG A 172 5.02 -6.55 6.79
C ARG A 172 5.72 -7.23 7.95
N ALA A 173 6.77 -6.64 8.51
CA ALA A 173 7.52 -7.20 9.63
C ALA A 173 6.64 -7.35 10.88
N VAL A 174 5.93 -6.30 11.29
CA VAL A 174 5.05 -6.34 12.48
C VAL A 174 3.76 -7.15 12.28
N GLY A 175 3.46 -7.52 11.04
CA GLY A 175 2.28 -8.30 10.66
C GLY A 175 1.07 -7.47 10.24
N LEU A 176 1.22 -6.16 10.03
CA LEU A 176 0.20 -5.26 9.50
C LEU A 176 0.09 -5.37 7.98
N GLY A 177 -1.15 -5.47 7.51
CA GLY A 177 -1.52 -5.35 6.11
C GLY A 177 -1.52 -3.90 5.64
N ALA A 178 -0.83 -3.64 4.54
CA ALA A 178 -0.80 -2.31 3.91
C ALA A 178 -0.75 -2.41 2.38
N SER A 179 -1.23 -1.36 1.70
CA SER A 179 -1.17 -1.26 0.24
C SER A 179 -1.19 0.19 -0.24
N ILE A 180 -0.41 0.52 -1.27
CA ILE A 180 -0.48 1.83 -1.93
C ILE A 180 -1.76 1.94 -2.75
N GLN A 181 -2.46 3.06 -2.61
CA GLN A 181 -3.58 3.46 -3.45
C GLN A 181 -3.42 4.90 -3.94
N THR A 182 -3.56 5.10 -5.24
CA THR A 182 -3.49 6.44 -5.88
C THR A 182 -4.84 6.89 -6.44
N LEU A 183 -5.72 5.95 -6.82
CA LEU A 183 -7.04 6.27 -7.38
C LEU A 183 -7.92 7.14 -6.45
N PRO A 184 -7.94 6.95 -5.12
CA PRO A 184 -8.75 7.79 -4.22
C PRO A 184 -8.37 9.28 -4.23
N ILE A 185 -7.14 9.63 -4.63
CA ILE A 185 -6.65 11.02 -4.66
C ILE A 185 -6.46 11.54 -6.09
N TRP A 186 -7.07 10.89 -7.09
CA TRP A 186 -6.95 11.25 -8.51
C TRP A 186 -7.15 12.75 -8.79
N HIS A 187 -8.10 13.38 -8.08
CA HIS A 187 -8.35 14.81 -8.15
C HIS A 187 -7.78 15.50 -6.90
N ILE A 188 -6.49 15.82 -6.98
CA ILE A 188 -5.70 16.41 -5.89
C ILE A 188 -6.37 17.64 -5.25
N PRO A 189 -6.96 18.61 -5.98
CA PRO A 189 -7.61 19.75 -5.34
C PRO A 189 -8.78 19.36 -4.43
N SER A 190 -9.59 18.38 -4.82
CA SER A 190 -10.70 17.87 -3.99
C SER A 190 -10.17 17.08 -2.79
N ALA A 191 -9.22 16.18 -3.01
CA ALA A 191 -8.59 15.41 -1.93
C ALA A 191 -7.96 16.34 -0.88
N ARG A 192 -7.22 17.36 -1.32
CA ARG A 192 -6.59 18.37 -0.44
C ARG A 192 -7.62 19.13 0.40
N ARG A 193 -8.80 19.46 -0.17
CA ARG A 193 -9.89 20.12 0.56
C ARG A 193 -10.56 19.19 1.58
N ILE A 194 -10.72 17.90 1.24
CA ILE A 194 -11.28 16.90 2.16
C ILE A 194 -10.35 16.72 3.36
N LEU A 195 -9.05 16.63 3.10
CA LEU A 195 -7.99 16.37 4.07
C LEU A 195 -7.49 17.61 4.83
N GLY A 196 -8.07 18.79 4.60
CA GLY A 196 -7.63 20.03 5.26
C GLY A 196 -6.19 20.46 4.93
N LEU A 197 -5.62 19.98 3.82
CA LEU A 197 -4.21 20.19 3.50
C LEU A 197 -3.93 21.61 2.97
N PRO A 198 -2.83 22.27 3.41
CA PRO A 198 -2.41 23.57 2.88
C PRO A 198 -2.16 23.54 1.37
N ARG A 199 -2.33 24.67 0.66
CA ARG A 199 -2.18 24.74 -0.82
C ARG A 199 -0.84 24.21 -1.35
N LYS A 200 0.23 24.36 -0.59
CA LYS A 200 1.58 23.90 -0.97
C LYS A 200 1.84 22.43 -0.62
N VAL A 201 0.96 21.78 0.14
CA VAL A 201 1.12 20.39 0.56
C VAL A 201 0.29 19.50 -0.36
N ASN A 202 0.96 18.50 -0.94
CA ASN A 202 0.37 17.61 -1.93
C ASN A 202 0.36 16.18 -1.37
N PRO A 203 -0.82 15.52 -1.30
CA PRO A 203 -0.88 14.09 -1.01
C PRO A 203 -0.32 13.31 -2.21
N VAL A 204 0.44 12.25 -1.94
CA VAL A 204 1.11 11.42 -2.96
C VAL A 204 0.42 10.08 -3.17
N CYS A 205 -0.01 9.45 -2.08
CA CYS A 205 -0.83 8.25 -2.12
C CYS A 205 -1.63 8.11 -0.81
N ILE A 206 -2.54 7.15 -0.76
CA ILE A 206 -3.19 6.68 0.47
C ILE A 206 -2.68 5.27 0.75
N ILE A 207 -2.32 5.02 2.01
CA ILE A 207 -1.91 3.72 2.51
C ILE A 207 -2.90 3.31 3.59
N PRO A 208 -3.92 2.48 3.27
CA PRO A 208 -4.73 1.86 4.30
C PRO A 208 -3.88 0.85 5.07
N ILE A 209 -3.89 0.93 6.40
CA ILE A 209 -3.15 0.04 7.29
C ILE A 209 -4.12 -0.61 8.27
N GLY A 210 -3.90 -1.90 8.54
CA GLY A 210 -4.73 -2.67 9.46
C GLY A 210 -4.25 -4.10 9.57
N TRP A 211 -4.85 -4.87 10.48
CA TRP A 211 -4.49 -6.28 10.63
C TRP A 211 -5.03 -7.13 9.47
N PRO A 212 -4.23 -8.03 8.88
CA PRO A 212 -4.60 -8.75 7.66
C PRO A 212 -5.69 -9.80 7.91
N ARG A 213 -6.75 -9.82 7.10
CA ARG A 213 -7.69 -10.95 6.99
C ARG A 213 -7.15 -11.97 5.99
N GLY A 214 -6.25 -12.82 6.46
CA GLY A 214 -5.59 -13.86 5.67
C GLY A 214 -4.12 -13.98 6.01
N ARG A 215 -3.37 -14.70 5.17
CA ARG A 215 -1.93 -14.92 5.36
C ARG A 215 -1.13 -14.19 4.30
N TYR A 216 0.08 -13.76 4.66
CA TYR A 216 1.09 -13.41 3.68
C TYR A 216 1.47 -14.65 2.88
N GLY A 217 1.82 -14.43 1.61
CA GLY A 217 2.28 -15.46 0.71
C GLY A 217 3.30 -14.86 -0.25
N PRO A 218 4.11 -15.70 -0.91
CA PRO A 218 5.19 -15.24 -1.75
C PRO A 218 4.68 -14.33 -2.87
N THR A 219 5.55 -13.43 -3.32
CA THR A 219 5.30 -12.62 -4.50
C THR A 219 5.91 -13.25 -5.74
N THR A 220 5.25 -13.10 -6.88
CA THR A 220 5.81 -13.44 -8.19
C THR A 220 6.37 -12.18 -8.85
N ARG A 221 7.52 -12.32 -9.51
CA ARG A 221 8.18 -11.28 -10.29
C ARG A 221 8.67 -11.88 -11.60
N ARG A 222 8.84 -11.03 -12.62
CA ARG A 222 9.52 -11.44 -13.84
C ARG A 222 10.96 -11.86 -13.50
N PRO A 223 11.52 -12.86 -14.19
CA PRO A 223 12.93 -13.23 -14.05
C PRO A 223 13.85 -12.02 -14.22
N ILE A 224 14.95 -11.99 -13.45
CA ILE A 224 15.87 -10.85 -13.45
C ILE A 224 16.48 -10.58 -14.84
N GLY A 225 16.77 -11.64 -15.58
CA GLY A 225 17.35 -11.55 -16.92
C GLY A 225 16.46 -10.84 -17.94
N GLU A 226 15.14 -10.83 -17.75
CA GLU A 226 14.22 -10.13 -18.64
C GLU A 226 14.16 -8.61 -18.42
N VAL A 227 14.66 -8.11 -17.29
CA VAL A 227 14.53 -6.70 -16.89
C VAL A 227 15.87 -5.97 -16.74
N VAL A 228 16.99 -6.70 -16.78
CA VAL A 228 18.34 -6.11 -16.70
C VAL A 228 18.94 -6.00 -18.09
N HIS A 229 19.43 -4.80 -18.41
CA HIS A 229 20.25 -4.54 -19.60
C HIS A 229 21.62 -4.02 -19.15
N LEU A 230 22.70 -4.50 -19.78
CA LEU A 230 24.07 -4.07 -19.51
C LEU A 230 24.46 -2.92 -20.45
N ASP A 231 24.82 -1.77 -19.88
CA ASP A 231 25.24 -0.52 -20.54
C ASP A 231 24.19 0.17 -21.43
N ARG A 232 23.56 -0.58 -22.34
CA ARG A 232 22.56 -0.08 -23.30
C ARG A 232 21.31 -0.93 -23.26
N TYR A 233 20.16 -0.26 -23.38
CA TYR A 233 18.89 -0.93 -23.55
C TYR A 233 18.94 -1.89 -24.76
N GLY A 234 18.48 -3.13 -24.56
CA GLY A 234 18.56 -4.23 -25.52
C GLY A 234 19.69 -5.24 -25.24
N ASN A 235 20.76 -4.88 -24.55
CA ASN A 235 21.85 -5.81 -24.23
C ASN A 235 21.53 -6.64 -22.96
N GLN A 236 20.99 -7.85 -23.08
CA GLN A 236 20.53 -8.68 -21.94
C GLN A 236 21.37 -9.95 -21.75
N PRO A 237 22.64 -9.86 -21.32
CA PRO A 237 23.51 -11.03 -21.17
C PRO A 237 23.05 -12.01 -20.07
N PHE A 238 22.16 -11.57 -19.18
CA PHE A 238 21.70 -12.34 -18.02
C PHE A 238 20.39 -13.10 -18.25
N LEU A 239 19.84 -13.10 -19.47
CA LEU A 239 18.53 -13.69 -19.78
C LEU A 239 18.48 -15.20 -19.50
N HIS A 240 19.59 -15.92 -19.74
CA HIS A 240 19.66 -17.38 -19.67
C HIS A 240 20.44 -17.92 -18.45
N GLN A 241 20.90 -17.08 -17.53
CA GLN A 241 21.76 -17.50 -16.42
C GLN A 241 21.06 -18.32 -15.31
N GLN A 242 19.79 -18.70 -15.47
CA GLN A 242 19.05 -19.48 -14.47
C GLN A 242 19.14 -21.01 -14.67
N GLU A 243 19.84 -21.52 -15.69
CA GLU A 243 19.96 -22.96 -15.95
C GLU A 243 21.18 -23.63 -15.26
N ASP A 244 22.16 -22.87 -14.77
CA ASP A 244 23.45 -23.42 -14.28
C ASP A 244 23.62 -23.42 -12.75
N THR A 245 22.57 -23.67 -11.98
CA THR A 245 22.72 -23.87 -10.52
C THR A 245 21.98 -25.13 -10.07
N GLU A 246 22.64 -26.27 -10.28
CA GLU A 246 22.45 -27.54 -9.53
C GLU A 246 23.02 -27.43 -8.11
#